data_AF-A0A1E1F4S6-F1
#
_entry.id   AF-A0A1E1F4S6-F1
#
_cell.length_a   1.000
_cell.length_b   1.000
_cell.length_c   1.000
_cell.angle_alpha   90.00
_cell.angle_beta   90.00
_cell.angle_gamma   90.00
#
_symmetry.space_group_name_H-M   'P 1'
#
loop_
_entity.id
_entity.type
_entity.pdbx_description
1 polymer ?
#
loop_
_entity_poly.entity_id
_entity_poly.type
_entity_poly.pdbx_seq_one_letter_code
_entity_poly.pdbx_strand_id
1 'polypeptide(L)'
;MPTMLHGGFDPSADGRNDTPWTKLATIAEHLEAGEPLPPYLAQWLGAAIQYADEDTDELLRRLGLGKAGRGKPGRWTAEHAYRLGQAVCQHEDMGASPDAAIMAVLGDYEAQNDGEAPSRSTLQRWRDEYRAAHAEANRP
;
A
#
# COMPACT_ATOMS: atom_id res chain seq x y z
N MET A 1 -15.50 -30.56 47.81
CA MET A 1 -14.35 -29.62 47.91
C MET A 1 -14.16 -29.01 46.53
N PRO A 2 -14.23 -27.68 46.39
CA PRO A 2 -14.42 -27.00 45.12
C PRO A 2 -13.15 -26.99 44.26
N THR A 3 -13.34 -27.25 42.97
CA THR A 3 -12.36 -27.19 41.89
C THR A 3 -11.84 -25.76 41.78
N MET A 4 -10.59 -25.51 42.18
CA MET A 4 -9.91 -24.26 41.85
C MET A 4 -9.52 -24.32 40.37
N LEU A 5 -10.36 -23.77 39.50
CA LEU A 5 -9.96 -23.35 38.15
C LEU A 5 -8.99 -22.18 38.32
N HIS A 6 -7.70 -22.50 38.37
CA HIS A 6 -6.64 -21.52 38.16
C HIS A 6 -6.84 -20.93 36.77
N GLY A 7 -7.17 -19.63 36.72
CA GLY A 7 -7.15 -18.83 35.50
C GLY A 7 -5.78 -18.95 34.87
N GLY A 8 -5.68 -19.78 33.85
CA GLY A 8 -4.50 -19.93 33.03
C GLY A 8 -4.31 -18.63 32.27
N PHE A 9 -3.50 -17.73 32.82
CA PHE A 9 -2.81 -16.76 32.00
C PHE A 9 -1.88 -17.58 31.10
N ASP A 10 -2.29 -17.77 29.85
CA ASP A 10 -1.46 -18.38 28.82
C ASP A 10 -0.63 -17.26 28.17
N PRO A 11 0.67 -17.11 28.52
CA PRO A 11 1.53 -16.12 27.88
C PRO A 11 1.79 -16.42 26.40
N SER A 12 1.31 -17.55 25.87
CA SER A 12 1.42 -17.94 24.46
C SER A 12 0.37 -17.25 23.58
N ALA A 13 -0.67 -16.64 24.16
CA ALA A 13 -1.63 -15.79 23.47
C ALA A 13 -1.12 -14.35 23.42
N ASP A 14 0.08 -14.14 22.86
CA ASP A 14 0.64 -12.81 22.67
C ASP A 14 -0.12 -12.14 21.50
N GLY A 15 -1.38 -11.74 21.74
CA GLY A 15 -2.35 -11.13 20.81
C GLY A 15 -1.89 -9.81 20.18
N ARG A 16 -0.60 -9.49 20.32
CA ARG A 16 0.11 -8.41 19.61
C ARG A 16 -0.02 -8.56 18.09
N ASN A 17 -0.04 -9.80 17.60
CA ASN A 17 -0.17 -10.12 16.17
C ASN A 17 -1.62 -10.27 15.69
N ASP A 18 -2.60 -10.05 16.58
CA ASP A 18 -4.00 -10.18 16.21
C ASP A 18 -4.40 -9.12 15.19
N THR A 19 -5.35 -9.50 14.32
CA THR A 19 -5.91 -8.55 13.36
C THR A 19 -6.58 -7.39 14.11
N PRO A 20 -6.65 -6.18 13.52
CA PRO A 20 -7.39 -5.06 14.09
C PRO A 20 -8.80 -5.40 14.58
N TRP A 21 -9.54 -6.21 13.83
CA TRP A 21 -10.89 -6.65 14.21
C TRP A 21 -10.89 -7.58 15.41
N THR A 22 -9.94 -8.51 15.48
CA THR A 22 -9.77 -9.40 16.63
C THR A 22 -9.48 -8.60 17.90
N LYS A 23 -8.57 -7.61 17.81
CA LYS A 23 -8.26 -6.72 18.95
C LYS A 23 -9.48 -5.94 19.45
N LEU A 24 -10.31 -5.42 18.54
CA LEU A 24 -11.55 -4.75 18.90
C LEU A 24 -12.59 -5.69 19.52
N ALA A 25 -12.71 -6.91 19.01
CA ALA A 25 -13.59 -7.92 19.59
C ALA A 25 -13.16 -8.26 21.03
N THR A 26 -11.87 -8.48 21.26
CA THR A 26 -11.34 -8.71 22.61
C THR A 26 -11.57 -7.53 23.55
N ILE A 27 -11.41 -6.29 23.06
CA ILE A 27 -11.76 -5.09 23.85
C ILE A 27 -13.24 -5.10 24.22
N ALA A 28 -14.13 -5.42 23.28
CA ALA A 28 -15.57 -5.49 23.54
C ALA A 28 -15.90 -6.56 24.61
N GLU A 29 -15.32 -7.75 24.50
CA GLU A 29 -15.50 -8.84 25.49
C GLU A 29 -15.11 -8.41 26.90
N HIS A 30 -13.95 -7.76 27.07
CA HIS A 30 -13.52 -7.25 28.38
C HIS A 30 -14.44 -6.16 28.91
N LEU A 31 -14.89 -5.23 28.06
CA LEU A 31 -15.81 -4.17 28.47
C LEU A 31 -17.18 -4.72 28.88
N GLU A 32 -17.70 -5.73 28.18
CA GLU A 32 -18.96 -6.41 28.51
C GLU A 32 -18.84 -7.22 29.81
N ALA A 33 -17.69 -7.84 30.05
CA ALA A 33 -17.39 -8.54 31.29
C ALA A 33 -17.14 -7.59 32.49
N GLY A 34 -17.00 -6.27 32.24
CA GLY A 34 -16.60 -5.30 33.25
C GLY A 34 -15.16 -5.50 33.75
N GLU A 35 -14.33 -6.18 32.94
CA GLU A 35 -12.95 -6.48 33.25
C GLU A 35 -12.01 -5.38 32.76
N PRO A 36 -10.87 -5.17 33.44
CA PRO A 36 -9.87 -4.23 32.97
C PRO A 36 -9.29 -4.69 31.63
N LEU A 37 -9.15 -3.75 30.70
CA LEU A 37 -8.51 -4.02 29.42
C LEU A 37 -7.04 -4.42 29.62
N PRO A 38 -6.53 -5.40 28.86
CA PRO A 38 -5.11 -5.69 28.78
C PRO A 38 -4.31 -4.42 28.44
N PRO A 39 -3.17 -4.15 29.12
CA PRO A 39 -2.43 -2.89 28.96
C PRO A 39 -2.05 -2.56 27.51
N TYR A 40 -1.70 -3.58 26.71
CA TYR A 40 -1.33 -3.37 25.31
C TYR A 40 -2.53 -2.95 24.44
N LEU A 41 -3.74 -3.46 24.71
CA LEU A 41 -4.96 -3.06 23.99
C LEU A 41 -5.38 -1.65 24.39
N ALA A 42 -5.29 -1.33 25.68
CA ALA A 42 -5.55 0.02 26.17
C ALA A 42 -4.58 1.04 25.56
N GLN A 43 -3.29 0.72 25.51
CA GLN A 43 -2.28 1.56 24.88
C GLN A 43 -2.52 1.72 23.37
N TRP A 44 -2.83 0.62 22.69
CA TRP A 44 -3.11 0.64 21.24
C TRP A 44 -4.33 1.50 20.90
N LEU A 45 -5.47 1.29 21.58
CA LEU A 45 -6.69 2.06 21.38
C LEU A 45 -6.51 3.53 21.80
N GLY A 46 -5.90 3.77 22.96
CA GLY A 46 -5.65 5.12 23.47
C GLY A 46 -4.75 5.94 22.55
N ALA A 47 -3.68 5.34 22.02
CA ALA A 47 -2.82 5.99 21.03
C ALA A 47 -3.59 6.29 19.74
N ALA A 48 -4.42 5.36 19.25
CA ALA A 48 -5.23 5.60 18.06
C ALA A 48 -6.16 6.80 18.23
N ILE A 49 -6.85 6.91 19.38
CA ILE A 49 -7.74 8.03 19.71
C ILE A 49 -6.96 9.33 19.87
N GLN A 50 -5.88 9.32 20.67
CA GLN A 50 -5.09 10.52 20.97
C GLN A 50 -4.53 11.18 19.71
N TYR A 51 -4.04 10.38 18.77
CA TYR A 51 -3.42 10.90 17.57
C TYR A 51 -4.37 11.06 16.38
N ALA A 52 -5.62 10.59 16.49
CA ALA A 52 -6.62 10.83 15.46
C ALA A 52 -7.11 12.28 15.46
N ASP A 53 -7.04 12.98 16.59
CA ASP A 53 -7.47 14.38 16.70
C ASP A 53 -8.88 14.62 16.13
N GLU A 54 -9.82 13.73 16.50
CA GLU A 54 -11.21 13.71 16.02
C GLU A 54 -11.39 13.40 14.51
N ASP A 55 -10.32 13.18 13.75
CA ASP A 55 -10.38 12.71 12.37
C ASP A 55 -10.73 11.21 12.32
N THR A 56 -11.89 10.91 11.74
CA THR A 56 -12.41 9.55 11.62
C THR A 56 -11.54 8.67 10.70
N ASP A 57 -11.04 9.21 9.60
CA ASP A 57 -10.22 8.46 8.66
C ASP A 57 -8.85 8.16 9.26
N GLU A 58 -8.28 9.12 10.00
CA GLU A 58 -7.04 8.93 10.74
C GLU A 58 -7.20 7.91 11.87
N LEU A 59 -8.32 7.94 12.60
CA LEU A 59 -8.64 6.93 13.61
C LEU A 59 -8.67 5.53 13.00
N LEU A 60 -9.42 5.35 11.91
CA LEU A 60 -9.51 4.07 11.22
C LEU A 60 -8.13 3.61 10.72
N ARG A 61 -7.34 4.52 10.15
CA ARG A 61 -5.97 4.23 9.69
C ARG A 61 -5.08 3.76 10.83
N ARG A 62 -5.14 4.41 12.00
CA ARG A 62 -4.34 4.05 13.19
C ARG A 62 -4.78 2.75 13.85
N LEU A 63 -6.07 2.44 13.78
CA LEU A 63 -6.59 1.13 14.15
C LEU A 63 -6.19 0.05 13.13
N GLY A 64 -5.60 0.39 11.99
CA GLY A 64 -5.29 -0.58 10.94
C GLY A 64 -6.53 -1.06 10.16
N LEU A 65 -7.65 -0.38 10.33
CA LEU A 65 -8.93 -0.62 9.64
C LEU A 65 -9.13 0.29 8.42
N GLY A 66 -8.41 1.40 8.38
CA GLY A 66 -8.42 2.32 7.26
C GLY A 66 -7.91 1.61 6.01
N LYS A 67 -8.50 1.95 4.86
CA LYS A 67 -7.95 1.51 3.57
C LYS A 67 -6.47 1.89 3.56
N ALA A 68 -5.59 0.94 3.24
CA ALA A 68 -4.20 1.24 2.94
C ALA A 68 -4.21 2.44 1.99
N GLY A 69 -3.63 3.56 2.44
CA GLY A 69 -3.80 4.85 1.77
C GLY A 69 -3.54 4.72 0.26
N ARG A 70 -4.20 5.58 -0.53
CA ARG A 70 -3.81 5.82 -1.93
C ARG A 70 -2.30 6.10 -1.96
N GLY A 71 -1.49 5.10 -2.27
CA GLY A 71 -0.04 5.22 -2.11
C GLY A 71 0.65 4.00 -1.51
N LYS A 72 0.17 2.77 -1.75
CA LYS A 72 1.19 1.76 -2.07
C LYS A 72 1.96 2.35 -3.26
N PRO A 73 3.29 2.53 -3.19
CA PRO A 73 4.04 2.81 -4.40
C PRO A 73 3.61 1.72 -5.37
N GLY A 74 3.05 2.12 -6.51
CA GLY A 74 2.77 1.15 -7.55
C GLY A 74 4.05 0.34 -7.75
N ARG A 75 3.93 -0.94 -8.12
CA ARG A 75 5.05 -1.74 -8.62
C ARG A 75 5.97 -0.92 -9.54
N TRP A 76 5.38 0.02 -10.26
CA TRP A 76 5.99 1.02 -11.11
C TRP A 76 6.32 2.31 -10.35
N THR A 77 7.61 2.61 -10.22
CA THR A 77 8.11 3.88 -9.68
C THR A 77 8.06 4.99 -10.75
N ALA A 78 8.20 6.25 -10.34
CA ALA A 78 8.34 7.38 -11.27
C ALA A 78 9.55 7.21 -12.21
N GLU A 79 10.63 6.57 -11.74
CA GLU A 79 11.80 6.25 -12.55
C GLU A 79 11.48 5.24 -13.66
N HIS A 80 10.68 4.21 -13.36
CA HIS A 80 10.20 3.26 -14.38
C HIS A 80 9.36 3.98 -15.44
N ALA A 81 8.44 4.84 -14.99
CA ALA A 81 7.60 5.63 -15.89
C ALA A 81 8.45 6.50 -16.82
N TYR A 82 9.43 7.21 -16.27
CA TYR A 82 10.32 8.06 -17.05
C TYR A 82 11.17 7.26 -18.05
N ARG A 83 11.87 6.22 -17.59
CA ARG A 83 12.77 5.41 -18.43
C ARG A 83 12.03 4.73 -19.58
N LEU A 84 10.87 4.13 -19.29
CA LEU A 84 10.09 3.41 -20.30
C LEU A 84 9.36 4.37 -21.24
N GLY A 85 8.86 5.50 -20.74
CA GLY A 85 8.30 6.56 -21.58
C GLY A 85 9.34 7.16 -22.54
N GLN A 86 10.57 7.36 -22.06
CA GLN A 86 11.71 7.78 -22.88
C GLN A 86 12.05 6.75 -23.96
N ALA A 87 12.13 5.47 -23.58
CA ALA A 87 12.44 4.39 -24.53
C ALA A 87 11.43 4.33 -25.69
N VAL A 88 10.13 4.46 -25.38
CA VAL A 88 9.09 4.52 -26.43
C VAL A 88 9.34 5.70 -27.38
N CYS A 89 9.64 6.89 -26.86
CA CYS A 89 9.93 8.05 -27.70
C CYS A 89 11.18 7.84 -28.56
N GLN A 90 12.23 7.22 -28.04
CA GLN A 90 13.44 6.92 -28.82
C GLN A 90 13.14 5.99 -30.01
N HIS A 91 12.31 4.97 -29.83
CA HIS A 91 11.87 4.12 -30.94
C HIS A 91 11.05 4.91 -31.97
N GLU A 92 10.17 5.82 -31.53
CA GLU A 92 9.45 6.71 -32.43
C GLU A 92 10.40 7.65 -33.20
N ASP A 93 11.43 8.20 -32.54
CA ASP A 93 12.45 9.06 -33.16
C ASP A 93 13.32 8.29 -34.18
N MET A 94 13.46 6.96 -34.02
CA MET A 94 14.07 6.07 -35.01
C MET A 94 13.13 5.71 -36.17
N GLY A 95 11.91 6.23 -36.19
CA GLY A 95 10.94 6.05 -37.26
C GLY A 95 9.92 4.94 -37.04
N ALA A 96 9.86 4.33 -35.85
CA ALA A 96 8.81 3.38 -35.53
C ALA A 96 7.45 4.08 -35.37
N SER A 97 6.37 3.41 -35.75
CA SER A 97 5.03 3.89 -35.39
C SER A 97 4.84 3.80 -33.87
N PRO A 98 3.97 4.64 -33.28
CA PRO A 98 3.73 4.61 -31.84
C PRO A 98 3.38 3.24 -31.27
N ASP A 99 2.56 2.49 -31.99
CA ASP A 99 2.16 1.14 -31.60
C ASP A 99 3.34 0.16 -31.67
N ALA A 100 4.16 0.25 -32.72
CA ALA A 100 5.34 -0.59 -32.87
C ALA A 100 6.40 -0.27 -31.80
N ALA A 101 6.59 1.01 -31.46
CA ALA A 101 7.48 1.45 -30.41
C ALA A 101 7.05 0.92 -29.03
N ILE A 102 5.76 0.98 -28.69
CA ILE A 102 5.24 0.42 -27.45
C ILE A 102 5.45 -1.10 -27.39
N MET A 103 5.17 -1.82 -28.48
CA MET A 103 5.35 -3.27 -28.52
C MET A 103 6.83 -3.68 -28.44
N ALA A 104 7.74 -2.91 -29.03
CA ALA A 104 9.18 -3.13 -28.91
C ALA A 104 9.65 -2.99 -27.47
N VAL A 105 9.26 -1.89 -26.79
CA VAL A 105 9.61 -1.66 -25.38
C VAL A 105 9.01 -2.72 -24.45
N LEU A 106 7.80 -3.22 -24.74
CA LEU A 106 7.24 -4.36 -23.99
C LEU A 106 8.08 -5.61 -24.16
N GLY A 107 8.42 -5.97 -25.39
CA GLY A 107 9.24 -7.15 -25.68
C GLY A 107 10.62 -7.06 -25.03
N ASP A 108 11.27 -5.90 -25.09
CA ASP A 108 12.57 -5.67 -24.45
C ASP A 108 12.46 -5.77 -22.92
N TYR A 109 11.38 -5.24 -22.34
CA TYR A 109 11.16 -5.30 -20.90
C TYR A 109 10.92 -6.74 -20.42
N GLU A 110 10.09 -7.50 -21.14
CA GLU A 110 9.81 -8.92 -20.85
C GLU A 110 11.06 -9.79 -21.01
N ALA A 111 11.91 -9.51 -22.00
CA ALA A 111 13.17 -10.24 -22.19
C ALA A 111 14.21 -9.98 -21.09
N GLN A 112 14.19 -8.80 -20.47
CA GLN A 112 15.18 -8.38 -19.48
C GLN A 112 14.72 -8.57 -18.03
N ASN A 113 13.42 -8.78 -17.80
CA ASN A 113 12.85 -8.84 -16.46
C ASN A 113 11.93 -10.07 -16.34
N ASP A 114 12.20 -10.94 -15.36
CA ASP A 114 11.34 -12.07 -15.00
C ASP A 114 10.02 -11.66 -14.30
N GLY A 115 9.59 -10.41 -14.46
CA GLY A 115 8.44 -9.80 -13.78
C GLY A 115 7.33 -9.42 -14.75
N GLU A 116 6.10 -9.35 -14.22
CA GLU A 116 4.93 -8.82 -14.95
C GLU A 116 5.22 -7.46 -15.61
N ALA A 117 5.08 -7.42 -16.94
CA ALA A 117 5.28 -6.26 -17.78
C ALA A 117 4.19 -5.19 -17.56
N PRO A 118 4.49 -3.90 -17.79
CA PRO A 118 3.47 -2.86 -17.76
C PRO A 118 2.45 -3.10 -18.87
N SER A 119 1.19 -2.70 -18.67
CA SER A 119 0.21 -2.78 -19.75
C SER A 119 0.56 -1.81 -20.88
N ARG A 120 0.13 -2.13 -22.11
CA ARG A 120 0.21 -1.21 -23.27
C ARG A 120 -0.32 0.19 -22.95
N SER A 121 -1.47 0.29 -22.30
CA SER A 121 -2.08 1.56 -21.90
C SER A 121 -1.23 2.34 -20.90
N THR A 122 -0.51 1.62 -20.03
CA THR A 122 0.41 2.23 -19.05
C THR A 122 1.60 2.85 -19.76
N LEU A 123 2.22 2.14 -20.71
CA LEU A 123 3.32 2.67 -21.52
C LEU A 123 2.89 3.86 -22.38
N GLN A 124 1.70 3.81 -22.97
CA GLN A 124 1.16 4.93 -23.72
C GLN A 124 1.04 6.19 -22.85
N ARG A 125 0.51 6.06 -21.64
CA ARG A 125 0.42 7.17 -20.69
C ARG A 125 1.81 7.72 -20.33
N TRP A 126 2.76 6.86 -20.01
CA TRP A 126 4.12 7.29 -19.65
C TRP A 126 4.86 7.97 -20.81
N ARG A 127 4.63 7.53 -22.06
CA ARG A 127 5.12 8.23 -23.25
C ARG A 127 4.58 9.65 -23.32
N ASP A 128 3.27 9.82 -23.11
CA ASP A 128 2.62 11.13 -23.17
C ASP A 128 3.10 12.05 -22.04
N GLU A 129 3.27 11.51 -20.82
CA GLU A 129 3.85 12.22 -19.68
C GLU A 129 5.30 12.66 -19.97
N TYR A 130 6.13 11.78 -20.54
CA TYR A 130 7.51 12.11 -20.93
C TYR A 130 7.55 13.23 -21.97
N ARG A 131 6.71 13.16 -23.01
CA ARG A 131 6.63 14.20 -24.05
C ARG A 131 6.22 15.55 -23.49
N ALA A 132 5.22 15.57 -22.61
CA ALA A 132 4.77 16.80 -21.97
C ALA A 132 5.89 17.43 -21.12
N ALA A 133 6.59 16.62 -20.31
CA ALA A 133 7.71 17.07 -19.51
C ALA A 133 8.88 17.59 -20.36
N HIS A 134 9.22 16.89 -21.45
CA HIS A 134 10.28 17.29 -22.36
C HIS A 134 9.92 18.56 -23.16
N ALA A 135 8.65 18.74 -23.53
CA ALA A 135 8.19 19.94 -24.20
C ALA A 135 8.23 21.16 -23.27
N GLU A 136 7.83 21.01 -21.99
CA GLU A 136 7.90 22.09 -21.01
C GLU A 136 9.36 22.47 -20.69
N ALA A 137 10.27 21.48 -20.59
CA ALA A 137 11.69 21.72 -20.32
C ALA A 137 12.42 22.44 -21.48
N ASN A 138 11.94 22.30 -22.72
CA ASN A 138 12.52 22.94 -23.91
C ASN A 138 11.71 24.17 -24.36
N ARG A 139 10.85 24.70 -23.50
CA ARG A 139 10.11 25.92 -23.77
C ARG A 139 11.06 27.12 -23.59
N PRO A 140 11.20 27.99 -24.62
CA PRO A 140 12.12 29.13 -24.59
C PRO A 140 11.70 30.22 -23.60
#